data_AF-A0A8H6DZZ6-F1
#
_entry.id   AF-A0A8H6DZZ6-F1
#
_cell.length_a   1.000
_cell.length_b   1.000
_cell.length_c   1.000
_cell.angle_alpha   90.00
_cell.angle_beta   90.00
_cell.angle_gamma   90.00
#
_symmetry.space_group_name_H-M   'P 1'
#
loop_
_entity.id
_entity.type
_entity.pdbx_description
1 polymer ?
#
loop_
_entity_poly.entity_id
_entity_poly.type
_entity_poly.pdbx_seq_one_letter_code
_entity_poly.pdbx_strand_id
1 'polypeptide(L)'
;MAPALGKRKRVTRAELEQESRSPSPSSGSSDDSGAEDLQAVFRRAFEAKFKPLPTDPKKLKIEEPPVQKDEEEDEEESDWSGISDNENDVEVIEYHDPHRELDDTERAEMKAFMSSKPPTSASKSTSTSLSQKRNKKTEDTDTTEATNLKNDLALQKLLRESHLLSTSSSGTSTPNTLTTTGVDRHKSMDLHLQSLGAKSSIFTQKKMPMAQRKHMELKARTTEAKRRADAREAGIVLERENKKSTGKKVEKKRERGVGGPSIGKFRGGTLSLSKKDVRSITGGGGAKGKGKGKKGKR
;
A
#
# COMPACT_ATOMS: atom_id res chain seq x y z
N MET A 1 -17.06 48.72 0.21
CA MET A 1 -15.85 49.19 0.92
C MET A 1 -14.66 48.39 0.38
N ALA A 2 -13.73 49.05 -0.32
CA ALA A 2 -12.55 48.41 -0.89
C ALA A 2 -11.38 48.47 0.11
N PRO A 3 -10.60 47.40 0.32
CA PRO A 3 -9.48 47.42 1.25
C PRO A 3 -8.29 48.16 0.63
N ALA A 4 -7.83 49.23 1.30
CA ALA A 4 -6.64 49.99 0.94
C ALA A 4 -5.38 49.15 1.23
N LEU A 5 -4.65 48.76 0.18
CA LEU A 5 -3.37 48.08 0.28
C LEU A 5 -2.29 49.08 0.74
N GLY A 6 -1.82 48.90 1.97
CA GLY A 6 -0.75 49.71 2.58
C GLY A 6 0.56 49.61 1.79
N LYS A 7 1.20 50.77 1.58
CA LYS A 7 2.49 50.92 0.90
C LYS A 7 3.58 50.18 1.67
N ARG A 8 4.06 49.04 1.17
CA ARG A 8 5.30 48.41 1.68
C ARG A 8 6.49 49.13 1.06
N LYS A 9 7.43 49.59 1.89
CA LYS A 9 8.71 50.15 1.44
C LYS A 9 9.48 49.07 0.65
N ARG A 10 9.93 49.40 -0.56
CA ARG A 10 10.89 48.56 -1.29
C ARG A 10 12.25 48.73 -0.63
N VAL A 11 12.79 47.64 -0.09
CA VAL A 11 14.19 47.54 0.36
C VAL A 11 15.07 47.77 -0.88
N THR A 12 16.00 48.73 -0.79
CA THR A 12 16.91 49.07 -1.89
C THR A 12 18.15 48.15 -1.84
N ARG A 13 18.78 47.93 -3.00
CA ARG A 13 19.95 47.04 -3.15
C ARG A 13 21.11 47.39 -2.23
N ALA A 14 21.25 48.65 -1.85
CA ALA A 14 22.27 49.12 -0.92
C ALA A 14 22.06 48.63 0.54
N GLU A 15 20.84 48.28 0.92
CA GLU A 15 20.51 47.74 2.25
C GLU A 15 20.79 46.23 2.35
N LEU A 16 20.85 45.52 1.20
CA LEU A 16 21.27 44.12 1.09
C LEU A 16 22.79 43.94 1.06
N GLU A 17 23.54 45.02 0.81
CA GLU A 17 25.02 45.00 0.71
C GLU A 17 25.70 45.45 2.02
N GLN A 18 24.94 45.68 3.11
CA GLN A 18 25.55 45.85 4.43
C GLN A 18 25.94 44.51 5.05
N GLU A 19 27.25 44.34 5.18
CA GLU A 19 27.94 43.24 5.85
C GLU A 19 27.51 43.13 7.32
N SER A 20 26.61 42.19 7.61
CA SER A 20 26.41 41.73 8.97
C SER A 20 27.64 40.95 9.42
N ARG A 21 28.52 41.62 10.15
CA ARG A 21 29.52 41.01 11.04
C ARG A 21 28.86 39.94 11.90
N SER A 22 29.17 38.69 11.60
CA SER A 22 29.27 37.62 12.60
C SER A 22 30.52 36.82 12.26
N PRO A 23 31.44 36.58 13.22
CA PRO A 23 32.61 35.77 12.95
C PRO A 23 32.16 34.31 12.85
N SER A 24 32.12 33.78 11.63
CA SER A 24 32.10 32.35 11.37
C SER A 24 33.47 31.77 11.79
N PRO A 25 33.54 30.76 12.68
CA PRO A 25 34.80 30.08 12.95
C PRO A 25 35.18 29.24 11.73
N SER A 26 36.38 29.50 11.24
CA SER A 26 37.02 28.87 10.09
C SER A 26 37.24 27.37 10.30
N SER A 27 37.09 26.62 9.21
CA SER A 27 37.65 25.29 9.05
C SER A 27 39.18 25.33 9.13
N GLY A 28 39.78 24.54 10.02
CA GLY A 28 41.22 24.27 10.00
C GLY A 28 41.76 23.75 11.34
N SER A 29 41.96 22.42 11.39
CA SER A 29 42.85 21.64 12.27
C SER A 29 42.74 21.74 13.80
N SER A 30 42.46 20.58 14.39
CA SER A 30 42.91 20.08 15.71
C SER A 30 42.69 20.99 16.92
N ASP A 31 41.66 20.69 17.71
CA ASP A 31 41.81 20.35 19.14
C ASP A 31 40.44 19.91 19.71
N ASP A 32 40.47 18.86 20.54
CA ASP A 32 39.34 18.09 21.10
C ASP A 32 38.32 18.95 21.89
N SER A 33 38.65 20.20 22.22
CA SER A 33 37.85 21.09 23.09
C SER A 33 36.53 21.57 22.50
N GLY A 34 36.39 21.66 21.17
CA GLY A 34 35.14 22.14 20.55
C GLY A 34 33.99 21.12 20.58
N ALA A 35 34.32 19.83 20.63
CA ALA A 35 33.34 18.75 20.69
C ALA A 35 32.71 18.64 22.08
N GLU A 36 33.49 18.90 23.14
CA GLU A 36 33.03 18.94 24.53
C GLU A 36 32.04 20.08 24.76
N ASP A 37 32.30 21.25 24.17
CA ASP A 37 31.43 22.43 24.30
C ASP A 37 30.06 22.21 23.65
N LEU A 38 30.02 21.55 22.49
CA LEU A 38 28.76 21.15 21.84
C LEU A 38 27.99 20.10 22.65
N GLN A 39 28.69 19.09 23.20
CA GLN A 39 28.07 18.10 24.08
C GLN A 39 27.52 18.73 25.36
N ALA A 40 28.20 19.71 25.94
CA ALA A 40 27.73 20.45 27.11
C ALA A 40 26.44 21.24 26.81
N VAL A 41 26.36 21.87 25.63
CA VAL A 41 25.14 22.56 25.17
C VAL A 41 23.97 21.58 25.00
N PHE A 42 24.21 20.40 24.41
CA PHE A 42 23.17 19.38 24.28
C PHE A 42 22.74 18.78 25.62
N ARG A 43 23.67 18.52 26.55
CA ARG A 43 23.36 18.06 27.91
C ARG A 43 22.51 19.08 28.66
N ARG A 44 22.87 20.36 28.62
CA ARG A 44 22.11 21.44 29.25
C ARG A 44 20.69 21.57 28.68
N ALA A 45 20.54 21.46 27.36
CA ALA A 45 19.23 21.48 26.72
C ALA A 45 18.38 20.24 27.03
N PHE A 46 19.03 19.09 27.23
CA PHE A 46 18.40 17.84 27.60
C PHE A 46 17.93 17.86 29.06
N GLU A 47 18.77 18.27 30.00
CA GLU A 47 18.43 18.42 31.43
C GLU A 47 17.32 19.45 31.66
N ALA A 48 17.29 20.52 30.87
CA ALA A 48 16.21 21.51 30.93
C ALA A 48 14.85 20.93 30.50
N LYS A 49 14.84 19.94 29.60
CA LYS A 49 13.62 19.29 29.10
C LYS A 49 13.24 18.05 29.90
N PHE A 50 14.23 17.36 30.44
CA PHE A 50 14.07 16.13 31.19
C PHE A 50 14.72 16.33 32.56
N LYS A 51 13.87 16.51 33.58
CA LYS A 51 14.35 16.47 34.97
C LYS A 51 15.00 15.11 35.20
N PRO A 52 16.24 15.04 35.72
CA PRO A 52 16.87 13.77 36.01
C PRO A 52 15.99 12.96 36.96
N LEU A 53 15.78 11.69 36.64
CA LEU A 53 15.06 10.76 37.51
C LEU A 53 15.81 10.68 38.86
N PRO A 54 15.10 10.66 40.01
CA PRO A 54 15.75 10.44 41.29
C PRO A 54 16.43 9.08 41.26
N THR A 55 17.77 9.09 41.25
CA THR A 55 18.57 7.88 41.35
C THR A 55 18.65 7.50 42.82
N ASP A 56 18.05 6.37 43.20
CA ASP A 56 18.31 5.75 44.50
C ASP A 56 19.81 5.46 44.63
N PRO A 57 20.42 5.64 45.81
CA PRO A 57 21.85 5.44 45.99
C PRO A 57 22.22 4.00 45.65
N LYS A 58 23.05 3.85 44.61
CA LYS A 58 23.73 2.59 44.26
C LYS A 58 24.35 2.02 45.53
N LYS A 59 23.84 0.87 45.97
CA LYS A 59 24.46 0.06 47.02
C LYS A 59 25.91 -0.23 46.61
N LEU A 60 26.81 0.03 47.55
CA LEU A 60 28.24 -0.19 47.41
C LEU A 60 28.51 -1.62 46.94
N LYS A 61 29.31 -1.73 45.88
CA LYS A 61 29.77 -2.98 45.28
C LYS A 61 30.79 -3.59 46.24
N ILE A 62 30.44 -4.70 46.86
CA ILE A 62 31.34 -5.55 47.66
C ILE A 62 32.30 -6.24 46.69
N GLU A 63 33.58 -6.26 47.05
CA GLU A 63 34.68 -6.89 46.31
C GLU A 63 34.53 -8.42 46.31
N GLU A 64 34.61 -9.04 45.13
CA GLU A 64 34.89 -10.47 44.97
C GLU A 64 36.00 -10.67 43.89
N PRO A 65 36.86 -11.70 44.07
CA PRO A 65 38.14 -11.91 43.38
C PRO A 65 37.99 -12.47 41.94
N PRO A 66 39.08 -12.56 41.15
CA PRO A 66 38.98 -12.71 39.70
C PRO A 66 38.73 -14.17 39.28
N VAL A 67 37.73 -14.39 38.43
CA VAL A 67 37.51 -15.68 37.75
C VAL A 67 37.75 -15.51 36.26
N GLN A 68 38.83 -16.16 35.81
CA GLN A 68 39.14 -16.44 34.41
C GLN A 68 38.16 -17.49 33.88
N LYS A 69 37.81 -17.39 32.60
CA LYS A 69 37.12 -18.43 31.86
C LYS A 69 38.06 -19.64 31.74
N ASP A 70 37.52 -20.85 31.86
CA ASP A 70 37.49 -21.85 30.78
C ASP A 70 36.74 -23.12 31.28
N GLU A 71 36.54 -24.04 30.34
CA GLU A 71 35.54 -25.10 30.18
C GLU A 71 35.67 -26.32 31.13
N GLU A 72 34.76 -27.30 30.95
CA GLU A 72 34.69 -28.70 31.47
C GLU A 72 33.74 -28.89 32.69
N GLU A 73 32.58 -29.56 32.54
CA GLU A 73 32.28 -31.01 32.42
C GLU A 73 31.97 -31.65 33.81
N ASP A 74 30.90 -32.46 33.86
CA ASP A 74 30.46 -33.41 34.89
C ASP A 74 29.93 -32.87 36.24
N GLU A 75 28.64 -33.05 36.56
CA GLU A 75 27.98 -34.26 37.09
C GLU A 75 28.36 -34.58 38.55
N GLU A 76 27.30 -34.82 39.35
CA GLU A 76 27.29 -35.42 40.70
C GLU A 76 27.54 -34.52 41.92
N GLU A 77 26.47 -33.92 42.48
CA GLU A 77 26.31 -33.81 43.94
C GLU A 77 24.84 -34.08 44.33
N SER A 78 24.54 -35.36 44.43
CA SER A 78 23.37 -35.94 45.08
C SER A 78 23.61 -36.00 46.59
N ASP A 79 23.02 -35.09 47.38
CA ASP A 79 22.72 -35.39 48.79
C ASP A 79 21.65 -34.45 49.41
N TRP A 80 20.38 -34.87 49.34
CA TRP A 80 19.39 -34.48 50.34
C TRP A 80 18.58 -35.71 50.75
N SER A 81 19.25 -36.62 51.46
CA SER A 81 18.65 -37.76 52.14
C SER A 81 18.21 -37.35 53.54
N GLY A 82 16.90 -37.20 53.76
CA GLY A 82 16.39 -36.84 55.08
C GLY A 82 14.87 -36.74 55.18
N ILE A 83 14.15 -37.85 54.97
CA ILE A 83 12.98 -38.26 55.77
C ILE A 83 12.66 -39.72 55.40
N SER A 84 13.02 -40.61 56.31
CA SER A 84 12.48 -41.96 56.41
C SER A 84 11.60 -41.99 57.66
N ASP A 85 10.31 -42.30 57.51
CA ASP A 85 9.58 -43.33 58.26
C ASP A 85 8.08 -43.18 57.95
N ASN A 86 7.40 -44.31 57.90
CA ASN A 86 6.15 -44.56 57.19
C ASN A 86 4.93 -43.74 57.66
N GLU A 87 3.92 -43.72 56.77
CA GLU A 87 2.53 -43.31 56.99
C GLU A 87 2.22 -41.81 56.90
N ASN A 88 2.50 -41.19 55.74
CA ASN A 88 1.74 -40.03 55.23
C ASN A 88 2.03 -39.85 53.73
N ASP A 89 1.47 -40.74 52.89
CA ASP A 89 1.37 -40.46 51.46
C ASP A 89 0.40 -39.29 51.28
N VAL A 90 0.93 -38.07 51.18
CA VAL A 90 0.12 -36.89 50.91
C VAL A 90 -0.34 -36.96 49.45
N GLU A 91 -1.59 -37.35 49.25
CA GLU A 91 -2.25 -37.31 47.95
C GLU A 91 -2.53 -35.84 47.58
N VAL A 92 -1.66 -35.27 46.73
CA VAL A 92 -1.85 -33.93 46.19
C VAL A 92 -2.87 -33.99 45.06
N ILE A 93 -4.12 -33.63 45.37
CA ILE A 93 -5.18 -33.49 44.37
C ILE A 93 -5.14 -32.05 43.86
N GLU A 94 -4.55 -31.86 42.67
CA GLU A 94 -4.59 -30.59 41.96
C GLU A 94 -5.98 -30.39 41.33
N TYR A 95 -6.75 -29.45 41.87
CA TYR A 95 -7.99 -29.00 41.25
C TYR A 95 -7.65 -27.95 40.20
N HIS A 96 -7.53 -28.35 38.93
CA HIS A 96 -7.62 -27.40 37.84
C HIS A 96 -9.05 -26.84 37.81
N ASP A 97 -9.18 -25.57 38.15
CA ASP A 97 -10.47 -24.87 38.16
C ASP A 97 -11.10 -24.99 36.75
N PRO A 98 -12.22 -25.71 36.58
CA PRO A 98 -12.80 -25.97 35.27
C PRO A 98 -13.65 -24.77 34.88
N HIS A 99 -13.05 -23.58 34.83
CA HIS A 99 -13.51 -22.55 33.90
C HIS A 99 -13.19 -23.01 32.47
N ARG A 100 -13.74 -24.18 32.13
CA ARG A 100 -13.75 -24.76 30.81
C ARG A 100 -14.77 -23.98 30.02
N GLU A 101 -14.29 -23.23 29.04
CA GLU A 101 -15.17 -22.65 28.04
C GLU A 101 -15.94 -23.80 27.40
N LEU A 102 -17.28 -23.79 27.54
CA LEU A 102 -18.13 -24.83 26.97
C LEU A 102 -17.85 -24.90 25.47
N ASP A 103 -17.42 -26.08 25.01
CA ASP A 103 -17.19 -26.35 23.60
C ASP A 103 -18.49 -26.12 22.82
N ASP A 104 -18.40 -25.74 21.54
CA ASP A 104 -19.58 -25.43 20.73
C ASP A 104 -20.57 -26.62 20.63
N THR A 105 -20.07 -27.85 20.80
CA THR A 105 -20.88 -29.06 20.91
C THR A 105 -21.69 -29.09 22.21
N GLU A 106 -21.09 -28.75 23.35
CA GLU A 106 -21.77 -28.70 24.65
C GLU A 106 -22.81 -27.59 24.70
N ARG A 107 -22.54 -26.44 24.06
CA ARG A 107 -23.53 -25.37 23.89
C ARG A 107 -24.70 -25.82 23.01
N ALA A 108 -24.44 -26.59 21.96
CA ALA A 108 -25.48 -27.13 21.09
C ALA A 108 -26.32 -28.21 21.81
N GLU A 109 -25.67 -29.08 22.58
CA GLU A 109 -26.31 -30.13 23.38
C GLU A 109 -27.15 -29.54 24.52
N MET A 110 -26.63 -28.56 25.25
CA MET A 110 -27.36 -27.85 26.29
C MET A 110 -28.58 -27.12 25.70
N LYS A 111 -28.45 -26.51 24.50
CA LYS A 111 -29.60 -25.91 23.79
C LYS A 111 -30.63 -26.96 23.38
N ALA A 112 -30.20 -28.12 22.91
CA ALA A 112 -31.11 -29.19 22.54
C ALA A 112 -31.85 -29.73 23.78
N PHE A 113 -31.12 -29.95 24.87
CA PHE A 113 -31.65 -30.47 26.14
C PHE A 113 -32.59 -29.50 26.85
N MET A 114 -32.25 -28.20 26.89
CA MET A 114 -33.08 -27.18 27.53
C MET A 114 -34.21 -26.65 26.64
N SER A 115 -34.25 -27.03 25.36
CA SER A 115 -35.37 -26.67 24.50
C SER A 115 -36.56 -27.60 24.77
N SER A 116 -37.77 -27.07 24.70
CA SER A 116 -39.02 -27.82 24.86
C SER A 116 -39.31 -28.83 23.73
N LYS A 117 -38.38 -29.02 22.81
CA LYS A 117 -38.50 -29.94 21.66
C LYS A 117 -37.85 -31.27 22.05
N PRO A 118 -38.59 -32.40 22.03
CA PRO A 118 -38.02 -33.69 22.40
C PRO A 118 -36.89 -34.08 21.43
N PRO A 119 -35.77 -34.65 21.91
CA PRO A 119 -34.69 -35.11 21.04
C PRO A 119 -35.20 -36.25 20.17
N THR A 120 -35.36 -36.01 18.87
CA THR A 120 -35.79 -37.05 17.92
C THR A 120 -34.59 -37.94 17.58
N SER A 121 -34.71 -39.26 17.75
CA SER A 121 -33.66 -40.27 17.49
C SER A 121 -33.14 -40.35 16.04
N ALA A 122 -33.53 -39.43 15.17
CA ALA A 122 -33.20 -39.38 13.74
C ALA A 122 -32.20 -38.29 13.35
N SER A 123 -31.75 -37.40 14.25
CA SER A 123 -30.73 -36.40 13.89
C SER A 123 -29.31 -36.98 14.02
N LYS A 124 -28.98 -37.91 13.13
CA LYS A 124 -27.58 -38.17 12.78
C LYS A 124 -26.98 -36.88 12.23
N SER A 125 -25.95 -36.37 12.91
CA SER A 125 -24.82 -35.64 12.33
C SER A 125 -25.05 -35.08 10.92
N THR A 126 -25.72 -33.93 10.80
CA THR A 126 -25.49 -33.06 9.65
C THR A 126 -24.14 -32.37 9.85
N SER A 127 -23.07 -33.14 9.68
CA SER A 127 -21.77 -32.61 9.32
C SER A 127 -21.99 -31.84 8.02
N THR A 128 -22.00 -30.52 8.12
CA THR A 128 -22.04 -29.61 6.99
C THR A 128 -20.86 -29.93 6.09
N SER A 129 -21.14 -30.60 4.99
CA SER A 129 -20.20 -30.89 3.92
C SER A 129 -19.73 -29.57 3.29
N LEU A 130 -18.67 -28.99 3.83
CA LEU A 130 -17.86 -28.00 3.14
C LEU A 130 -17.07 -28.73 2.05
N SER A 131 -17.74 -29.01 0.92
CA SER A 131 -17.11 -29.44 -0.32
C SER A 131 -16.34 -28.25 -0.91
N GLN A 132 -15.17 -27.93 -0.36
CA GLN A 132 -14.23 -27.06 -1.04
C GLN A 132 -13.56 -27.86 -2.16
N LYS A 133 -14.01 -27.58 -3.39
CA LYS A 133 -13.34 -27.89 -4.65
C LYS A 133 -11.88 -27.38 -4.58
N ARG A 134 -10.96 -28.24 -4.19
CA ARG A 134 -9.53 -28.04 -4.43
C ARG A 134 -9.24 -28.45 -5.87
N ASN A 135 -9.44 -27.54 -6.81
CA ASN A 135 -8.97 -27.66 -8.20
C ASN A 135 -8.86 -26.27 -8.85
N LYS A 136 -7.89 -25.42 -8.44
CA LYS A 136 -7.24 -24.39 -9.29
C LYS A 136 -6.03 -23.71 -8.61
N LYS A 137 -4.96 -24.45 -8.32
CA LYS A 137 -3.75 -23.95 -7.60
C LYS A 137 -2.89 -22.89 -8.32
N THR A 138 -3.37 -22.21 -9.35
CA THR A 138 -2.62 -21.12 -10.01
C THR A 138 -3.42 -19.85 -10.24
N GLU A 139 -4.67 -19.77 -9.77
CA GLU A 139 -5.44 -18.51 -9.78
C GLU A 139 -5.99 -18.11 -8.41
N ASP A 140 -6.01 -19.02 -7.43
CA ASP A 140 -6.46 -18.67 -6.09
C ASP A 140 -5.49 -17.70 -5.40
N THR A 141 -4.19 -17.73 -5.72
CA THR A 141 -3.19 -16.80 -5.16
C THR A 141 -3.49 -15.36 -5.55
N ASP A 142 -3.75 -15.09 -6.83
CA ASP A 142 -4.06 -13.74 -7.31
C ASP A 142 -5.37 -13.21 -6.70
N THR A 143 -6.36 -14.09 -6.48
CA THR A 143 -7.58 -13.70 -5.77
C THR A 143 -7.29 -13.37 -4.32
N THR A 144 -6.50 -14.19 -3.61
CA THR A 144 -6.16 -13.97 -2.20
C THR A 144 -5.27 -12.75 -2.00
N GLU A 145 -4.23 -12.56 -2.81
CA GLU A 145 -3.32 -11.41 -2.73
C GLU A 145 -4.03 -10.12 -3.10
N ALA A 146 -4.84 -10.11 -4.17
CA ALA A 146 -5.63 -8.94 -4.52
C ALA A 146 -6.70 -8.63 -3.46
N THR A 147 -7.29 -9.63 -2.81
CA THR A 147 -8.23 -9.40 -1.68
C THR A 147 -7.50 -8.90 -0.44
N ASN A 148 -6.33 -9.44 -0.13
CA ASN A 148 -5.50 -9.02 1.00
C ASN A 148 -5.03 -7.58 0.80
N LEU A 149 -4.56 -7.24 -0.40
CA LEU A 149 -4.22 -5.87 -0.77
C LEU A 149 -5.42 -4.95 -0.63
N LYS A 150 -6.63 -5.34 -1.05
CA LYS A 150 -7.84 -4.52 -0.87
C LYS A 150 -8.19 -4.25 0.60
N ASN A 151 -7.89 -5.22 1.48
CA ASN A 151 -8.17 -5.12 2.91
C ASN A 151 -7.09 -4.33 3.66
N ASP A 152 -5.83 -4.38 3.20
CA ASP A 152 -4.71 -3.69 3.82
C ASP A 152 -4.49 -2.28 3.24
N LEU A 153 -5.08 -1.28 3.90
CA LEU A 153 -4.95 0.12 3.52
C LEU A 153 -3.53 0.67 3.74
N ALA A 154 -2.80 0.16 4.73
CA ALA A 154 -1.44 0.62 5.02
C ALA A 154 -0.50 0.17 3.89
N LEU A 155 -0.63 -1.07 3.44
CA LEU A 155 0.13 -1.61 2.31
C LEU A 155 -0.24 -0.94 0.99
N GLN A 156 -1.52 -0.71 0.71
CA GLN A 156 -1.94 0.07 -0.47
C GLN A 156 -1.29 1.47 -0.49
N LYS A 157 -1.31 2.14 0.66
CA LYS A 157 -0.74 3.48 0.80
C LYS A 157 0.78 3.45 0.59
N LEU A 158 1.49 2.51 1.22
CA LEU A 158 2.93 2.33 1.08
C LEU A 158 3.32 2.07 -0.38
N LEU A 159 2.69 1.10 -1.04
CA LEU A 159 3.02 0.74 -2.42
C LEU A 159 2.85 1.93 -3.37
N ARG A 160 1.79 2.72 -3.18
CA ARG A 160 1.54 3.89 -4.02
C ARG A 160 2.47 5.07 -3.73
N GLU A 161 2.89 5.25 -2.47
CA GLU A 161 3.75 6.37 -2.03
C GLU A 161 5.24 6.00 -2.06
N SER A 162 5.59 4.75 -2.34
CA SER A 162 6.96 4.21 -2.37
C SER A 162 7.91 5.03 -3.24
N HIS A 163 7.49 5.48 -4.42
CA HIS A 163 8.33 6.35 -5.26
C HIS A 163 8.61 7.69 -4.62
N LEU A 164 7.62 8.29 -3.94
CA LEU A 164 7.82 9.54 -3.23
C LEU A 164 8.81 9.35 -2.07
N LEU A 165 8.59 8.30 -1.25
CA LEU A 165 9.47 7.95 -0.14
C LEU A 165 10.90 7.65 -0.62
N SER A 166 11.05 6.91 -1.72
CA SER A 166 12.34 6.58 -2.34
C SER A 166 13.06 7.82 -2.88
N THR A 167 12.34 8.74 -3.52
CA THR A 167 12.95 10.00 -3.98
C THR A 167 13.41 10.87 -2.82
N SER A 168 12.64 10.92 -1.73
CA SER A 168 12.99 11.69 -0.53
C SER A 168 14.12 11.03 0.27
N SER A 169 14.26 9.71 0.20
CA SER A 169 15.36 8.95 0.81
C SER A 169 16.60 8.83 -0.08
N SER A 170 16.57 9.35 -1.31
CA SER A 170 17.64 9.17 -2.32
C SER A 170 19.02 9.76 -1.94
N GLY A 171 19.16 10.38 -0.75
CA GLY A 171 20.42 10.86 -0.18
C GLY A 171 20.90 10.09 1.06
N THR A 172 20.16 9.09 1.54
CA THR A 172 20.53 8.30 2.73
C THR A 172 20.24 6.84 2.44
N SER A 173 21.27 5.99 2.44
CA SER A 173 21.18 4.56 2.14
C SER A 173 20.27 3.79 3.11
N THR A 174 19.88 4.40 4.22
CA THR A 174 18.89 3.89 5.16
C THR A 174 17.64 4.78 5.14
N PRO A 175 16.44 4.24 4.87
CA PRO A 175 15.19 4.99 5.01
C PRO A 175 14.94 5.21 6.51
N ASN A 176 15.52 6.26 7.08
CA ASN A 176 15.54 6.47 8.53
C ASN A 176 14.13 6.71 9.10
N THR A 177 13.14 7.03 8.26
CA THR A 177 11.71 7.07 8.64
C THR A 177 10.79 6.77 7.44
N LEU A 178 9.80 5.89 7.62
CA LEU A 178 8.71 5.63 6.64
C LEU A 178 7.59 6.68 6.70
N THR A 179 7.81 7.76 7.44
CA THR A 179 6.82 8.81 7.65
C THR A 179 7.09 9.97 6.71
N THR A 180 6.13 10.31 5.86
CA THR A 180 6.21 11.53 5.04
C THR A 180 6.06 12.76 5.92
N THR A 181 7.02 13.68 5.89
CA THR A 181 6.96 14.97 6.59
C THR A 181 6.97 16.13 5.60
N GLY A 182 6.58 17.32 6.05
CA GLY A 182 6.65 18.56 5.27
C GLY A 182 5.97 18.49 3.89
N VAL A 183 6.72 18.82 2.84
CA VAL A 183 6.20 18.88 1.46
C VAL A 183 5.76 17.51 0.95
N ASP A 184 6.48 16.46 1.31
CA ASP A 184 6.16 15.11 0.86
C ASP A 184 4.92 14.56 1.57
N ARG A 185 4.64 15.02 2.79
CA ARG A 185 3.33 14.79 3.44
C ARG A 185 2.19 15.37 2.61
N HIS A 186 2.35 16.57 2.06
CA HIS A 186 1.27 17.15 1.25
C HIS A 186 1.08 16.40 -0.07
N LYS A 187 2.17 15.98 -0.73
CA LYS A 187 2.10 15.15 -1.95
C LYS A 187 1.48 13.78 -1.68
N SER A 188 1.83 13.13 -0.56
CA SER A 188 1.22 11.85 -0.18
C SER A 188 -0.28 11.98 0.09
N MET A 189 -0.68 13.05 0.78
CA MET A 189 -2.10 13.38 0.97
C MET A 189 -2.83 13.62 -0.36
N ASP A 190 -2.23 14.34 -1.32
CA ASP A 190 -2.84 14.56 -2.64
C ASP A 190 -2.98 13.26 -3.43
N LEU A 191 -1.98 12.37 -3.40
CA LEU A 191 -2.08 11.03 -3.97
C LEU A 191 -3.22 10.24 -3.31
N HIS A 192 -3.36 10.34 -1.99
CA HIS A 192 -4.44 9.69 -1.24
C HIS A 192 -5.81 10.16 -1.67
N LEU A 193 -6.02 11.46 -1.81
CA LEU A 193 -7.27 12.00 -2.32
C LEU A 193 -7.56 11.50 -3.74
N GLN A 194 -6.55 11.34 -4.59
CA GLN A 194 -6.72 10.78 -5.94
C GLN A 194 -7.16 9.30 -5.92
N SER A 195 -6.63 8.44 -5.04
CA SER A 195 -7.14 7.05 -4.96
C SER A 195 -8.56 6.96 -4.43
N LEU A 196 -8.94 7.87 -3.52
CA LEU A 196 -10.30 7.95 -3.01
C LEU A 196 -11.29 8.43 -4.09
N GLY A 197 -10.80 8.96 -5.22
CA GLY A 197 -11.61 9.32 -6.37
C GLY A 197 -11.50 10.78 -6.82
N ALA A 198 -10.58 11.57 -6.26
CA ALA A 198 -10.35 12.93 -6.76
C ALA A 198 -9.86 12.90 -8.21
N LYS A 199 -10.58 13.61 -9.10
CA LYS A 199 -10.31 13.60 -10.55
C LYS A 199 -9.07 14.39 -10.96
N SER A 200 -8.58 15.28 -10.08
CA SER A 200 -7.45 16.16 -10.36
C SER A 200 -6.58 16.34 -9.12
N SER A 201 -5.27 16.37 -9.33
CA SER A 201 -4.27 16.71 -8.31
C SER A 201 -4.30 18.21 -7.97
N ILE A 202 -4.15 18.52 -6.69
CA ILE A 202 -4.01 19.90 -6.18
C ILE A 202 -2.66 20.49 -6.63
N PHE A 203 -1.62 19.66 -6.78
CA PHE A 203 -0.28 20.08 -7.18
C PHE A 203 -0.12 20.33 -8.68
N THR A 204 -1.07 19.88 -9.52
CA THR A 204 -0.98 20.12 -10.96
C THR A 204 -1.28 21.58 -11.30
N GLN A 205 -0.32 22.23 -11.97
CA GLN A 205 -0.49 23.61 -12.41
C GLN A 205 -1.50 23.71 -13.56
N LYS A 206 -2.66 24.32 -13.29
CA LYS A 206 -3.75 24.47 -14.27
C LYS A 206 -3.38 25.38 -15.46
N LYS A 207 -2.79 26.55 -15.17
CA LYS A 207 -2.48 27.58 -16.17
C LYS A 207 -0.97 27.56 -16.48
N MET A 208 -0.63 27.06 -17.66
CA MET A 208 0.73 27.11 -18.23
C MET A 208 0.64 27.53 -19.71
N PRO A 209 1.59 28.33 -20.22
CA PRO A 209 1.71 28.59 -21.65
C PRO A 209 1.77 27.29 -22.45
N MET A 210 1.03 27.22 -23.55
CA MET A 210 0.91 26.00 -24.36
C MET A 210 2.26 25.47 -24.85
N ALA A 211 3.18 26.35 -25.24
CA ALA A 211 4.52 25.97 -25.71
C ALA A 211 5.32 25.26 -24.61
N GLN A 212 5.35 25.83 -23.39
CA GLN A 212 6.05 25.24 -22.24
C GLN A 212 5.43 23.90 -21.83
N ARG A 213 4.10 23.82 -21.77
CA ARG A 213 3.39 22.57 -21.46
C ARG A 213 3.76 21.47 -22.45
N LYS A 214 3.68 21.76 -23.75
CA LYS A 214 4.08 20.81 -24.81
C LYS A 214 5.53 20.40 -24.69
N HIS A 215 6.43 21.35 -24.41
CA HIS A 215 7.85 21.05 -24.25
C HIS A 215 8.11 20.12 -23.05
N MET A 216 7.48 20.36 -21.90
CA MET A 216 7.61 19.49 -20.73
C MET A 216 7.08 18.08 -21.00
N GLU A 217 5.93 17.96 -21.66
CA GLU A 217 5.37 16.66 -22.04
C GLU A 217 6.28 15.91 -23.03
N LEU A 218 6.82 16.61 -24.04
CA LEU A 218 7.77 16.03 -24.99
C LEU A 218 9.09 15.63 -24.33
N LYS A 219 9.62 16.46 -23.42
CA LYS A 219 10.82 16.15 -22.65
C LYS A 219 10.59 14.91 -21.79
N ALA A 220 9.50 14.85 -21.03
CA ALA A 220 9.15 13.68 -20.22
C ALA A 220 9.04 12.40 -21.06
N ARG A 221 8.36 12.47 -22.21
CA ARG A 221 8.24 11.33 -23.14
C ARG A 221 9.57 10.89 -23.72
N THR A 222 10.42 11.83 -24.13
CA THR A 222 11.73 11.50 -24.71
C THR A 222 12.69 10.95 -23.66
N THR A 223 12.68 11.48 -22.43
CA THR A 223 13.47 10.92 -21.32
C THR A 223 13.03 9.50 -20.96
N GLU A 224 11.72 9.25 -20.92
CA GLU A 224 11.19 7.93 -20.61
C GLU A 224 11.43 6.93 -21.75
N ALA A 225 11.33 7.38 -23.01
CA ALA A 225 11.64 6.57 -24.18
C ALA A 225 13.13 6.18 -24.23
N LYS A 226 14.04 7.10 -23.91
CA LYS A 226 15.48 6.81 -23.77
C LYS A 226 15.73 5.79 -22.67
N ARG A 227 15.22 6.01 -21.45
CA ARG A 227 15.32 5.04 -20.33
C ARG A 227 14.83 3.65 -20.74
N ARG A 228 13.76 3.53 -21.52
CA ARG A 228 13.25 2.24 -22.02
C ARG A 228 14.10 1.65 -23.14
N ALA A 229 14.68 2.46 -24.03
CA ALA A 229 15.60 1.98 -25.05
C ALA A 229 16.87 1.43 -24.39
N ASP A 230 17.48 2.23 -23.52
CA ASP A 230 18.69 1.85 -22.76
C ASP A 230 18.44 0.57 -21.94
N ALA A 231 17.29 0.46 -21.28
CA ALA A 231 16.92 -0.75 -20.53
C ALA A 231 16.69 -1.97 -21.44
N ARG A 232 16.11 -1.80 -22.64
CA ARG A 232 15.95 -2.90 -23.61
C ARG A 232 17.30 -3.37 -24.12
N GLU A 233 18.20 -2.43 -24.41
CA GLU A 233 19.56 -2.72 -24.86
C GLU A 233 20.37 -3.41 -23.75
N ALA A 234 20.18 -3.00 -22.49
CA ALA A 234 20.80 -3.63 -21.32
C ALA A 234 20.10 -4.90 -20.82
N GLY A 235 18.98 -5.31 -21.41
CA GLY A 235 18.20 -6.48 -20.97
C GLY A 235 17.47 -6.31 -19.62
N ILE A 236 17.30 -5.07 -19.14
CA ILE A 236 16.60 -4.75 -17.88
C ILE A 236 15.09 -4.67 -18.14
N VAL A 237 14.30 -5.46 -17.39
CA VAL A 237 12.84 -5.44 -17.48
C VAL A 237 12.28 -4.25 -16.69
N LEU A 238 11.57 -3.35 -17.37
CA LEU A 238 10.86 -2.22 -16.77
C LEU A 238 9.37 -2.48 -16.66
N GLU A 239 8.70 -1.70 -15.80
CA GLU A 239 7.25 -1.69 -15.67
C GLU A 239 6.55 -1.41 -17.02
N ARG A 240 5.43 -2.10 -17.22
CA ARG A 240 4.60 -1.93 -18.43
C ARG A 240 3.79 -0.64 -18.31
N GLU A 241 3.95 0.26 -19.26
CA GLU A 241 3.12 1.45 -19.33
C GLU A 241 1.66 1.07 -19.56
N ASN A 242 0.80 1.39 -18.59
CA ASN A 242 -0.63 1.40 -18.83
C ASN A 242 -0.91 2.62 -19.71
N LYS A 243 -1.02 2.39 -21.03
CA LYS A 243 -1.47 3.40 -22.00
C LYS A 243 -2.89 3.79 -21.63
N LYS A 244 -3.03 4.74 -20.69
CA LYS A 244 -4.29 5.40 -20.38
C LYS A 244 -4.76 5.96 -21.70
N SER A 245 -5.77 5.32 -22.29
CA SER A 245 -6.46 5.83 -23.46
C SER A 245 -6.96 7.20 -23.07
N THR A 246 -6.21 8.24 -23.44
CA THR A 246 -6.63 9.62 -23.20
C THR A 246 -8.00 9.73 -23.87
N GLY A 247 -9.03 9.85 -23.02
CA GLY A 247 -10.41 9.39 -23.24
C GLY A 247 -11.21 10.19 -24.27
N LYS A 248 -10.58 10.65 -25.36
CA LYS A 248 -11.24 11.32 -26.47
C LYS A 248 -10.86 10.81 -27.84
N LYS A 249 -9.71 10.14 -28.02
CA LYS A 249 -9.28 9.68 -29.36
C LYS A 249 -9.45 8.20 -29.62
N VAL A 250 -9.41 7.35 -28.59
CA VAL A 250 -9.47 5.89 -28.78
C VAL A 250 -10.90 5.41 -29.02
N GLU A 251 -11.91 6.10 -28.49
CA GLU A 251 -13.31 5.72 -28.65
C GLU A 251 -14.00 6.28 -29.90
N LYS A 252 -13.29 7.10 -30.70
CA LYS A 252 -13.85 7.52 -31.99
C LYS A 252 -13.75 6.31 -32.93
N LYS A 253 -14.81 5.48 -32.91
CA LYS A 253 -15.02 4.39 -33.87
C LYS A 253 -14.65 4.93 -35.25
N ARG A 254 -13.72 4.28 -35.93
CA ARG A 254 -13.27 4.68 -37.27
C ARG A 254 -14.52 4.93 -38.11
N GLU A 255 -14.58 6.08 -38.75
CA GLU A 255 -15.71 6.45 -39.60
C GLU A 255 -15.85 5.37 -40.67
N ARG A 256 -16.92 4.59 -40.59
CA ARG A 256 -17.27 3.62 -41.62
C ARG A 256 -17.82 4.47 -42.77
N GLY A 257 -17.00 4.68 -43.80
CA GLY A 257 -17.39 5.46 -44.97
C GLY A 257 -18.75 5.01 -45.54
N VAL A 258 -19.45 5.94 -46.18
CA VAL A 258 -20.74 5.68 -46.84
C VAL A 258 -20.45 5.13 -48.24
N GLY A 259 -20.45 3.81 -48.42
CA GLY A 259 -20.10 3.25 -49.74
C GLY A 259 -20.13 1.73 -49.88
N GLY A 260 -20.73 1.00 -48.93
CA GLY A 260 -20.93 -0.43 -49.10
C GLY A 260 -22.13 -0.70 -50.03
N PRO A 261 -22.06 -1.69 -50.95
CA PRO A 261 -23.23 -2.12 -51.70
C PRO A 261 -24.34 -2.58 -50.73
N SER A 262 -25.59 -2.24 -51.06
CA SER A 262 -26.77 -2.56 -50.23
C SER A 262 -27.14 -4.04 -50.23
N ILE A 263 -26.63 -4.79 -51.20
CA ILE A 263 -26.83 -6.22 -51.36
C ILE A 263 -25.52 -6.94 -51.03
N GLY A 264 -25.60 -8.07 -50.33
CA GLY A 264 -24.46 -8.94 -50.08
C GLY A 264 -23.41 -8.38 -49.10
N LYS A 265 -22.30 -9.10 -48.98
CA LYS A 265 -21.16 -8.72 -48.14
C LYS A 265 -19.96 -8.42 -49.03
N PHE A 266 -19.49 -7.18 -49.00
CA PHE A 266 -18.25 -6.80 -49.68
C PHE A 266 -17.04 -7.07 -48.78
N ARG A 267 -16.15 -7.96 -49.22
CA ARG A 267 -14.91 -8.32 -48.50
C ARG A 267 -13.76 -8.38 -49.49
N GLY A 268 -12.73 -7.57 -49.27
CA GLY A 268 -11.49 -7.62 -50.06
C GLY A 268 -11.67 -7.49 -51.58
N GLY A 269 -12.56 -6.60 -52.04
CA GLY A 269 -12.82 -6.42 -53.48
C GLY A 269 -13.86 -7.38 -54.08
N THR A 270 -14.28 -8.41 -53.33
CA THR A 270 -15.28 -9.37 -53.78
C THR A 270 -16.64 -9.11 -53.15
N LEU A 271 -17.69 -9.17 -53.96
CA LEU A 271 -19.08 -9.09 -53.50
C LEU A 271 -19.66 -10.49 -53.36
N SER A 272 -19.91 -10.92 -52.12
CA SER A 272 -20.57 -12.19 -51.84
C SER A 272 -22.08 -11.99 -51.76
N LEU A 273 -22.83 -12.59 -52.69
CA LEU A 273 -24.29 -12.56 -52.75
C LEU A 273 -24.87 -13.85 -52.17
N SER A 274 -25.92 -13.75 -51.36
CA SER A 274 -26.65 -14.94 -50.92
C SER A 274 -27.61 -15.43 -52.02
N LYS A 275 -27.97 -16.72 -52.02
CA LYS A 275 -28.99 -17.26 -52.94
C LYS A 275 -30.32 -16.50 -52.84
N LYS A 276 -30.63 -15.94 -51.67
CA LYS A 276 -31.81 -15.10 -51.43
C LYS A 276 -31.70 -13.75 -52.14
N ASP A 277 -30.54 -13.13 -52.08
CA ASP A 277 -30.27 -11.86 -52.77
C ASP A 277 -30.39 -12.04 -54.28
N VAL A 278 -29.78 -13.10 -54.81
CA VAL A 278 -29.89 -13.46 -56.23
C VAL A 278 -31.36 -13.66 -56.61
N ARG A 279 -32.11 -14.49 -55.86
CA ARG A 279 -33.54 -14.71 -56.11
C ARG A 279 -34.39 -13.45 -56.03
N SER A 280 -34.06 -12.50 -55.14
CA SER A 280 -34.79 -11.24 -55.00
C SER A 280 -34.56 -10.26 -56.16
N ILE A 281 -33.44 -10.41 -56.86
CA ILE A 281 -33.07 -9.56 -58.00
C ILE A 281 -33.52 -10.21 -59.31
N THR A 282 -33.39 -11.54 -59.44
CA THR A 282 -33.72 -12.27 -60.67
C THR A 282 -35.19 -12.70 -60.76
N GLY A 283 -35.89 -12.82 -59.63
CA GLY A 283 -37.33 -13.03 -59.61
C GLY A 283 -38.06 -11.73 -59.92
N GLY A 284 -38.52 -11.58 -61.17
CA GLY A 284 -39.23 -10.40 -61.67
C GLY A 284 -40.24 -9.82 -60.68
N GLY A 285 -40.22 -8.49 -60.55
CA GLY A 285 -40.91 -7.73 -59.51
C GLY A 285 -42.35 -8.18 -59.23
N GLY A 286 -42.56 -8.70 -58.03
CA GLY A 286 -43.88 -9.04 -57.49
C GLY A 286 -44.06 -8.40 -56.11
N ALA A 287 -44.77 -7.28 -56.09
CA ALA A 287 -45.48 -6.65 -54.97
C ALA A 287 -45.22 -7.18 -53.54
N LYS A 288 -44.66 -6.33 -52.68
CA LYS A 288 -45.29 -5.90 -51.41
C LYS A 288 -44.39 -4.93 -50.63
N GLY A 289 -44.70 -3.65 -50.77
CA GLY A 289 -44.67 -2.78 -49.60
C GLY A 289 -45.62 -3.35 -48.56
N LYS A 290 -45.09 -4.10 -47.59
CA LYS A 290 -45.78 -4.38 -46.34
C LYS A 290 -44.90 -3.83 -45.23
N GLY A 291 -45.13 -2.54 -44.95
CA GLY A 291 -44.67 -1.92 -43.72
C GLY A 291 -45.03 -2.82 -42.55
N LYS A 292 -44.02 -3.31 -41.85
CA LYS A 292 -44.20 -3.97 -40.55
C LYS A 292 -44.63 -2.88 -39.57
N GLY A 293 -45.95 -2.68 -39.48
CA GLY A 293 -46.59 -1.96 -38.39
C GLY A 293 -46.18 -2.60 -37.07
N LYS A 294 -45.42 -1.83 -36.30
CA LYS A 294 -45.04 -2.12 -34.92
C LYS A 294 -46.33 -2.08 -34.09
N LYS A 295 -46.86 -3.25 -33.76
CA LYS A 295 -48.00 -3.41 -32.86
C LYS A 295 -47.57 -2.90 -31.48
N GLY A 296 -48.05 -1.71 -31.10
CA GLY A 296 -47.94 -1.19 -29.74
C GLY A 296 -48.70 -2.11 -28.79
N LYS A 297 -47.99 -2.63 -27.78
CA LYS A 297 -48.63 -3.19 -26.59
C LYS A 297 -49.09 -2.02 -25.74
N ARG A 298 -50.39 -1.94 -25.53
CA ARG A 298 -50.99 -1.34 -24.34
C ARG A 298 -50.77 -2.30 -23.17
#